data_AF-A0AB33ZEG3-F1
#
_entry.id   AF-A0AB33ZEG3-F1
#
_cell.length_a   1.000
_cell.length_b   1.000
_cell.length_c   1.000
_cell.angle_alpha   90.00
_cell.angle_beta   90.00
_cell.angle_gamma   90.00
#
_symmetry.space_group_name_H-M   'P 1'
#
loop_
_entity.id
_entity.type
_entity.pdbx_description
1 polymer ?
#
loop_
_entity_poly.entity_id
_entity_poly.type
_entity_poly.pdbx_seq_one_letter_code
_entity_poly.pdbx_strand_id
1 'polypeptide(L)'
;MACGHKNTQKNYQAYYSFNNVTTSTQEKQLAKALKSKGIPTKDWDNLAPYISRYNQENTNLQPVVKNWTKSKIGKDQNQFVTFLNEKTFEDNKSHFTDDLNCRRTSFLLLHDLITSSEDLTKLDLPLQNEFIDLKSRHKELTAKDQALYSLLFGDNISYQSTDDLLKAWKKAGLKFPEKVKLLSVFQNSPGDVSNFHTAIAYEKDGSIYVFEKQDPTLPYRWSRFNNWADIKSHWLSNRFKVFKNNVDILVNDQKFDDFLENALFIPQNNQLAPQDK
;
A
#
# COMPACT_ATOMS: atom_id res chain seq x y z
N MET A 1 -13.52 36.64 -39.26
CA MET A 1 -12.82 35.34 -39.24
C MET A 1 -12.31 35.11 -37.83
N ALA A 2 -12.92 34.18 -37.09
CA ALA A 2 -12.42 33.74 -35.78
C ALA A 2 -12.43 32.21 -35.80
N CYS A 3 -11.25 31.62 -36.00
CA CYS A 3 -11.07 30.18 -35.91
C CYS A 3 -11.08 29.80 -34.43
N GLY A 4 -12.24 29.37 -33.93
CA GLY A 4 -12.36 28.76 -32.62
C GLY A 4 -11.67 27.41 -32.62
N HIS A 5 -10.49 27.33 -32.02
CA HIS A 5 -9.86 26.07 -31.66
C HIS A 5 -10.74 25.35 -30.63
N LYS A 6 -11.59 24.44 -31.10
CA LYS A 6 -12.20 23.40 -30.26
C LYS A 6 -11.06 22.53 -29.73
N ASN A 7 -10.68 22.77 -28.48
CA ASN A 7 -9.76 21.91 -27.76
C ASN A 7 -10.49 20.60 -27.44
N THR A 8 -10.44 19.64 -28.37
CA THR A 8 -10.90 18.27 -28.11
C THR A 8 -9.87 17.62 -27.18
N GLN A 9 -10.09 17.77 -25.87
CA GLN A 9 -9.48 16.86 -24.88
C GLN A 9 -9.93 15.44 -25.25
N LYS A 10 -9.10 14.71 -25.99
CA LYS A 10 -9.20 13.26 -26.09
C LYS A 10 -9.24 12.75 -24.64
N ASN A 11 -10.34 12.10 -24.26
CA ASN A 11 -10.47 11.43 -22.97
C ASN A 11 -9.28 10.47 -22.79
N TYR A 12 -8.26 10.92 -22.06
CA TYR A 12 -7.14 10.07 -21.67
C TYR A 12 -7.70 8.97 -20.78
N GLN A 13 -7.78 7.76 -21.32
CA GLN A 13 -8.20 6.58 -20.56
C GLN A 13 -6.96 5.90 -20.03
N ALA A 14 -6.64 6.16 -18.77
CA ALA A 14 -5.51 5.56 -18.08
C ALA A 14 -5.76 4.06 -17.82
N TYR A 15 -4.69 3.26 -17.92
CA TYR A 15 -4.70 1.83 -17.67
C TYR A 15 -3.57 1.45 -16.72
N TYR A 16 -3.76 0.34 -15.99
CA TYR A 16 -2.72 -0.31 -15.20
C TYR A 16 -2.66 -1.80 -15.56
N SER A 17 -1.59 -2.48 -15.17
CA SER A 17 -1.47 -3.93 -15.26
C SER A 17 -1.36 -4.52 -13.87
N PHE A 18 -1.88 -5.72 -13.65
CA PHE A 18 -1.72 -6.41 -12.37
C PHE A 18 -1.64 -7.93 -12.54
N ASN A 19 -1.13 -8.59 -11.52
CA ASN A 19 -1.30 -10.00 -11.28
C ASN A 19 -1.43 -10.26 -9.76
N ASN A 20 -1.80 -11.48 -9.41
CA ASN A 20 -1.69 -11.98 -8.05
C ASN A 20 -0.44 -12.84 -7.92
N VAL A 21 0.28 -12.69 -6.81
CA VAL A 21 1.52 -13.43 -6.52
C VAL A 21 1.15 -14.87 -6.13
N THR A 22 1.02 -15.73 -7.13
CA THR A 22 0.45 -17.09 -6.98
C THR A 22 1.30 -18.20 -7.59
N THR A 23 2.44 -17.83 -8.17
CA THR A 23 3.39 -18.77 -8.77
C THR A 23 4.79 -18.49 -8.25
N SER A 24 5.60 -19.54 -8.17
CA SER A 24 7.01 -19.43 -7.74
C SER A 24 7.82 -18.46 -8.61
N THR A 25 7.49 -18.33 -9.90
CA THR A 25 8.11 -17.36 -10.80
C THR A 25 7.79 -15.92 -10.37
N GLN A 26 6.54 -15.62 -10.05
CA GLN A 26 6.15 -14.28 -9.59
C GLN A 26 6.76 -13.94 -8.23
N GLU A 27 6.76 -14.90 -7.29
CA GLU A 27 7.41 -14.74 -5.99
C GLU A 27 8.90 -14.41 -6.15
N LYS A 28 9.64 -15.19 -6.95
CA LYS A 28 11.06 -14.93 -7.22
C LYS A 28 11.30 -13.58 -7.89
N GLN A 29 10.44 -13.18 -8.83
CA GLN A 29 10.53 -11.89 -9.51
C GLN A 29 10.28 -10.73 -8.55
N LEU A 30 9.24 -10.83 -7.72
CA LEU A 30 8.94 -9.83 -6.72
C LEU A 30 10.04 -9.74 -5.66
N ALA A 31 10.49 -10.86 -5.11
CA ALA A 31 11.60 -10.93 -4.16
C ALA A 31 12.86 -10.23 -4.70
N LYS A 32 13.23 -10.54 -5.96
CA LYS A 32 14.37 -9.90 -6.63
C LYS A 32 14.15 -8.39 -6.79
N ALA A 33 12.94 -7.95 -7.16
CA ALA A 33 12.63 -6.54 -7.31
C ALA A 33 12.73 -5.81 -5.97
N LEU A 34 12.11 -6.34 -4.91
CA LEU A 34 12.15 -5.76 -3.56
C LEU A 34 13.57 -5.69 -3.00
N LYS A 35 14.35 -6.77 -3.15
CA LYS A 35 15.77 -6.79 -2.78
C LYS A 35 16.58 -5.72 -3.50
N SER A 36 16.33 -5.50 -4.80
CA SER A 36 17.00 -4.43 -5.55
C SER A 36 16.67 -3.01 -5.07
N LYS A 37 15.58 -2.85 -4.32
CA LYS A 37 15.16 -1.60 -3.69
C LYS A 37 15.64 -1.45 -2.24
N GLY A 38 16.41 -2.41 -1.75
CA GLY A 38 17.00 -2.37 -0.42
C GLY A 38 16.17 -3.07 0.66
N ILE A 39 15.06 -3.72 0.31
CA ILE A 39 14.34 -4.56 1.28
C ILE A 39 15.23 -5.76 1.64
N PRO A 40 15.54 -5.98 2.93
CA PRO A 40 16.33 -7.11 3.39
C PRO A 40 15.74 -8.45 2.94
N THR A 41 16.60 -9.42 2.65
CA THR A 41 16.14 -10.78 2.30
C THR A 41 15.29 -11.39 3.42
N LYS A 42 15.68 -11.15 4.69
CA LYS A 42 14.95 -11.66 5.86
C LYS A 42 13.50 -11.16 5.95
N ASP A 43 13.25 -9.91 5.53
CA ASP A 43 11.90 -9.30 5.53
C ASP A 43 11.01 -9.99 4.49
N TRP A 44 11.57 -10.33 3.33
CA TRP A 44 10.90 -11.16 2.34
C TRP A 44 10.68 -12.59 2.84
N ASP A 45 11.70 -13.20 3.45
CA ASP A 45 11.62 -14.58 3.97
C ASP A 45 10.57 -14.69 5.08
N ASN A 46 10.33 -13.61 5.83
CA ASN A 46 9.26 -13.50 6.80
C ASN A 46 7.86 -13.39 6.14
N LEU A 47 7.75 -12.73 4.99
CA LEU A 47 6.47 -12.53 4.30
C LEU A 47 6.08 -13.72 3.40
N ALA A 48 7.02 -14.31 2.68
CA ALA A 48 6.76 -15.31 1.66
C ALA A 48 5.93 -16.52 2.15
N PRO A 49 6.12 -17.04 3.38
CA PRO A 49 5.28 -18.10 3.93
C PRO A 49 3.79 -17.76 3.99
N TYR A 50 3.43 -16.49 4.27
CA TYR A 50 2.03 -16.04 4.28
C TYR A 50 1.43 -16.05 2.87
N ILE A 51 2.19 -15.61 1.85
CA ILE A 51 1.76 -15.65 0.46
C ILE A 51 1.52 -17.11 0.03
N SER A 52 2.48 -17.99 0.32
CA SER A 52 2.37 -19.42 0.01
C SER A 52 1.18 -20.07 0.71
N ARG A 53 1.00 -19.81 2.01
CA ARG A 53 -0.12 -20.34 2.79
C ARG A 53 -1.47 -19.86 2.27
N TYR A 54 -1.63 -18.55 2.03
CA TYR A 54 -2.87 -18.02 1.46
C TYR A 54 -3.21 -18.74 0.16
N ASN A 55 -2.24 -18.89 -0.75
CA ASN A 55 -2.46 -19.56 -2.03
C ASN A 55 -2.84 -21.04 -1.89
N GLN A 56 -2.35 -21.72 -0.86
CA GLN A 56 -2.70 -23.12 -0.58
C GLN A 56 -4.12 -23.23 0.03
N GLU A 57 -4.40 -22.44 1.06
CA GLU A 57 -5.62 -22.53 1.86
C GLU A 57 -6.85 -21.90 1.19
N ASN A 58 -6.66 -20.96 0.26
CA ASN A 58 -7.74 -20.18 -0.36
C ASN A 58 -7.99 -20.55 -1.84
N THR A 59 -7.62 -21.78 -2.23
CA THR A 59 -7.85 -22.28 -3.59
C THR A 59 -9.35 -22.24 -3.91
N ASN A 60 -9.70 -21.61 -5.04
CA ASN A 60 -11.09 -21.43 -5.53
C ASN A 60 -12.01 -20.50 -4.73
N LEU A 61 -11.53 -19.84 -3.66
CA LEU A 61 -12.36 -18.88 -2.92
C LEU A 61 -12.48 -17.53 -3.62
N GLN A 62 -11.35 -17.01 -4.12
CA GLN A 62 -11.31 -15.74 -4.83
C GLN A 62 -10.74 -15.95 -6.24
N PRO A 63 -11.24 -15.21 -7.25
CA PRO A 63 -10.62 -15.21 -8.58
C PRO A 63 -9.16 -14.78 -8.50
N VAL A 64 -8.28 -15.58 -9.11
CA VAL A 64 -6.84 -15.32 -9.16
C VAL A 64 -6.41 -14.98 -10.59
N VAL A 65 -5.66 -13.90 -10.73
CA VAL A 65 -5.08 -13.45 -11.99
C VAL A 65 -3.59 -13.80 -12.03
N LYS A 66 -3.26 -14.91 -12.72
CA LYS A 66 -1.88 -15.43 -12.79
C LYS A 66 -0.99 -14.67 -13.78
N ASN A 67 -1.57 -14.14 -14.86
CA ASN A 67 -0.84 -13.42 -15.89
C ASN A 67 -1.01 -11.91 -15.73
N TRP A 68 0.00 -11.13 -16.11
CA TRP A 68 -0.13 -9.67 -16.18
C TRP A 68 -1.33 -9.28 -17.04
N THR A 69 -2.34 -8.73 -16.39
CA THR A 69 -3.63 -8.39 -17.00
C THR A 69 -3.81 -6.89 -16.97
N LYS A 70 -4.16 -6.32 -18.13
CA LYS A 70 -4.41 -4.88 -18.26
C LYS A 70 -5.85 -4.56 -17.85
N SER A 71 -6.05 -3.55 -17.02
CA SER A 71 -7.37 -3.04 -16.66
C SER A 71 -7.41 -1.52 -16.69
N LYS A 72 -8.62 -0.96 -16.82
CA LYS A 72 -8.85 0.49 -16.78
C LYS A 72 -8.71 0.96 -15.33
N ILE A 73 -8.11 2.13 -15.16
CA ILE A 73 -8.09 2.81 -13.86
C ILE A 73 -9.54 2.97 -13.36
N GLY A 74 -9.77 2.67 -12.07
CA GLY A 74 -11.10 2.72 -11.46
C GLY A 74 -12.05 1.57 -11.77
N LYS A 75 -11.62 0.55 -12.52
CA LYS A 75 -12.45 -0.61 -12.93
C LYS A 75 -11.86 -1.94 -12.47
N ASP A 76 -11.42 -1.98 -11.21
CA ASP A 76 -11.05 -3.26 -10.61
C ASP A 76 -12.30 -4.12 -10.36
N GLN A 77 -12.12 -5.44 -10.41
CA GLN A 77 -13.18 -6.38 -10.02
C GLN A 77 -13.34 -6.42 -8.50
N ASN A 78 -12.24 -6.21 -7.77
CA ASN A 78 -12.24 -6.15 -6.32
C ASN A 78 -12.64 -4.73 -5.89
N GLN A 79 -13.90 -4.57 -5.51
CA GLN A 79 -14.40 -3.36 -4.87
C GLN A 79 -14.25 -3.49 -3.35
N PHE A 80 -14.03 -2.37 -2.66
CA PHE A 80 -14.10 -2.37 -1.21
C PHE A 80 -15.55 -2.59 -0.79
N VAL A 81 -15.78 -3.64 -0.02
CA VAL A 81 -17.07 -3.89 0.61
C VAL A 81 -16.94 -3.62 2.10
N THR A 82 -17.78 -2.75 2.63
CA THR A 82 -17.82 -2.46 4.08
C THR A 82 -18.57 -3.53 4.87
N PHE A 83 -19.21 -4.46 4.18
CA PHE A 83 -20.01 -5.53 4.76
C PHE A 83 -19.78 -6.82 3.98
N LEU A 84 -19.40 -7.87 4.71
CA LEU A 84 -19.52 -9.24 4.24
C LEU A 84 -20.88 -9.78 4.70
N ASN A 85 -21.54 -10.56 3.85
CA ASN A 85 -22.72 -11.30 4.29
C ASN A 85 -22.31 -12.25 5.43
N GLU A 86 -23.04 -12.24 6.54
CA GLU A 86 -22.74 -13.04 7.74
C GLU A 86 -22.59 -14.53 7.43
N LYS A 87 -23.46 -15.07 6.56
CA LYS A 87 -23.36 -16.46 6.10
C LYS A 87 -22.07 -16.69 5.32
N THR A 88 -21.73 -15.78 4.40
CA THR A 88 -20.47 -15.87 3.64
C THR A 88 -19.25 -15.75 4.56
N PHE A 89 -19.32 -14.93 5.61
CA PHE A 89 -18.26 -14.81 6.59
C PHE A 89 -18.10 -16.10 7.39
N GLU A 90 -19.17 -16.63 7.98
CA GLU A 90 -19.11 -17.86 8.77
C GLU A 90 -18.71 -19.08 7.93
N ASP A 91 -19.24 -19.21 6.71
CA ASP A 91 -18.90 -20.32 5.79
C ASP A 91 -17.41 -20.31 5.40
N ASN A 92 -16.75 -19.14 5.40
CA ASN A 92 -15.36 -18.98 4.98
C ASN A 92 -14.39 -18.66 6.13
N LYS A 93 -14.88 -18.56 7.36
CA LYS A 93 -14.12 -18.10 8.53
C LYS A 93 -12.84 -18.90 8.75
N SER A 94 -12.89 -20.22 8.52
CA SER A 94 -11.75 -21.14 8.63
C SER A 94 -10.61 -20.84 7.66
N HIS A 95 -10.87 -20.13 6.57
CA HIS A 95 -9.87 -19.80 5.54
C HIS A 95 -9.11 -18.49 5.80
N PHE A 96 -9.53 -17.72 6.81
CA PHE A 96 -9.00 -16.37 7.09
C PHE A 96 -8.40 -16.22 8.49
N THR A 97 -8.22 -17.32 9.23
CA THR A 97 -7.81 -17.29 10.63
C THR A 97 -6.35 -16.88 10.86
N ASP A 98 -5.50 -16.97 9.82
CA ASP A 98 -4.05 -16.79 10.01
C ASP A 98 -3.35 -15.97 8.91
N ASP A 99 -4.05 -15.23 8.06
CA ASP A 99 -3.39 -14.40 7.03
C ASP A 99 -3.13 -12.96 7.51
N LEU A 100 -2.22 -12.26 6.82
CA LEU A 100 -1.90 -10.86 7.09
C LEU A 100 -2.97 -9.92 6.51
N ASN A 101 -3.11 -8.75 7.13
CA ASN A 101 -3.79 -7.62 6.53
C ASN A 101 -2.77 -6.70 5.84
N CYS A 102 -3.26 -5.65 5.19
CA CYS A 102 -2.43 -4.64 4.51
C CYS A 102 -1.32 -4.05 5.40
N ARG A 103 -1.67 -3.65 6.63
CA ARG A 103 -0.77 -3.03 7.62
C ARG A 103 0.38 -3.95 7.98
N ARG A 104 0.09 -5.18 8.43
CA ARG A 104 1.08 -6.20 8.81
C ARG A 104 1.97 -6.59 7.63
N THR A 105 1.41 -6.76 6.43
CA THR A 105 2.19 -7.02 5.21
C THR A 105 3.18 -5.89 4.91
N SER A 106 2.72 -4.64 4.99
CA SER A 106 3.59 -3.48 4.72
C SER A 106 4.65 -3.30 5.80
N PHE A 107 4.29 -3.57 7.06
CA PHE A 107 5.20 -3.49 8.20
C PHE A 107 6.36 -4.47 8.07
N LEU A 108 6.06 -5.77 7.82
CA LEU A 108 7.10 -6.81 7.68
C LEU A 108 8.13 -6.48 6.60
N LEU A 109 7.75 -5.71 5.58
CA LEU A 109 8.65 -5.34 4.47
C LEU A 109 9.43 -4.05 4.69
N LEU A 110 9.02 -3.18 5.62
CA LEU A 110 9.54 -1.83 5.73
C LEU A 110 10.06 -1.45 7.11
N HIS A 111 9.68 -2.15 8.18
CA HIS A 111 9.93 -1.68 9.55
C HIS A 111 11.43 -1.45 9.83
N ASP A 112 12.30 -2.31 9.32
CA ASP A 112 13.75 -2.20 9.44
C ASP A 112 14.35 -1.01 8.67
N LEU A 113 13.65 -0.52 7.64
CA LEU A 113 14.09 0.58 6.80
C LEU A 113 13.62 1.95 7.34
N ILE A 114 12.63 1.95 8.24
CA ILE A 114 12.10 3.18 8.84
C ILE A 114 12.90 3.46 10.11
N THR A 115 13.51 4.65 10.16
CA THR A 115 14.30 5.08 11.32
C THR A 115 13.62 6.22 12.06
N SER A 116 14.04 6.45 13.29
CA SER A 116 13.55 7.50 14.18
C SER A 116 14.74 8.13 14.86
N SER A 117 14.79 9.46 14.97
CA SER A 117 15.79 10.13 15.82
C SER A 117 15.41 10.07 17.30
N GLU A 118 14.12 9.94 17.61
CA GLU A 118 13.62 9.82 18.97
C GLU A 118 13.51 8.36 19.43
N ASP A 119 13.55 8.16 20.75
CA ASP A 119 13.24 6.87 21.37
C ASP A 119 11.72 6.65 21.40
N LEU A 120 11.22 5.92 20.41
CA LEU A 120 9.79 5.63 20.25
C LEU A 120 9.19 4.89 21.46
N THR A 121 10.00 4.15 22.24
CA THR A 121 9.49 3.38 23.38
C THR A 121 9.04 4.25 24.55
N LYS A 122 9.39 5.54 24.52
CA LYS A 122 8.94 6.55 25.49
C LYS A 122 7.62 7.22 25.10
N LEU A 123 7.10 6.94 23.91
CA LEU A 123 5.81 7.46 23.48
C LEU A 123 4.70 6.60 24.11
N ASP A 124 3.71 7.26 24.70
CA ASP A 124 2.51 6.61 25.22
C ASP A 124 1.57 6.30 24.04
N LEU A 125 1.83 5.19 23.35
CA LEU A 125 1.08 4.74 22.19
C LEU A 125 0.30 3.45 22.52
N PRO A 126 -0.98 3.37 22.09
CA PRO A 126 -1.81 2.20 22.38
C PRO A 126 -1.27 0.96 21.67
N LEU A 127 -1.21 -0.14 22.41
CA LEU A 127 -0.85 -1.45 21.86
C LEU A 127 -1.94 -1.93 20.88
N GLN A 128 -1.51 -2.27 19.66
CA GLN A 128 -2.40 -2.76 18.61
C GLN A 128 -2.55 -4.29 18.68
N ASN A 129 -3.79 -4.79 18.72
CA ASN A 129 -4.06 -6.24 18.70
C ASN A 129 -3.43 -6.93 17.50
N GLU A 130 -3.41 -6.27 16.34
CA GLU A 130 -2.75 -6.78 15.13
C GLU A 130 -1.25 -6.97 15.32
N PHE A 131 -0.59 -6.10 16.10
CA PHE A 131 0.84 -6.24 16.39
C PHE A 131 1.10 -7.35 17.41
N ILE A 132 0.24 -7.53 18.42
CA ILE A 132 0.33 -8.65 19.37
C ILE A 132 0.29 -9.97 18.59
N ASP A 133 -0.68 -10.09 17.69
CA ASP A 133 -0.83 -11.25 16.82
C ASP A 133 0.39 -11.45 15.92
N LEU A 134 0.89 -10.40 15.27
CA LEU A 134 2.09 -10.47 14.44
C LEU A 134 3.33 -10.92 15.24
N LYS A 135 3.58 -10.32 16.41
CA LYS A 135 4.68 -10.65 17.32
C LYS A 135 4.58 -12.07 17.89
N SER A 136 3.37 -12.64 17.95
CA SER A 136 3.21 -14.04 18.37
C SER A 136 3.92 -15.01 17.40
N ARG A 137 4.07 -14.64 16.12
CA ARG A 137 4.71 -15.42 15.05
C ARG A 137 6.12 -14.92 14.70
N HIS A 138 6.37 -13.63 14.89
CA HIS A 138 7.66 -12.97 14.66
C HIS A 138 8.27 -12.52 15.99
N LYS A 139 8.95 -13.45 16.69
CA LYS A 139 9.52 -13.23 18.03
C LYS A 139 10.66 -12.23 18.05
N GLU A 140 11.26 -11.98 16.89
CA GLU A 140 12.28 -10.95 16.67
C GLU A 140 11.75 -9.53 16.81
N LEU A 141 10.43 -9.31 16.72
CA LEU A 141 9.83 -7.99 16.85
C LEU A 141 9.94 -7.45 18.28
N THR A 142 10.47 -6.23 18.38
CA THR A 142 10.87 -5.57 19.62
C THR A 142 9.80 -4.62 20.16
N ALA A 143 10.05 -4.02 21.33
CA ALA A 143 9.22 -2.92 21.84
C ALA A 143 9.29 -1.67 20.94
N LYS A 144 10.43 -1.44 20.28
CA LYS A 144 10.57 -0.36 19.30
C LYS A 144 9.67 -0.60 18.08
N ASP A 145 9.62 -1.84 17.60
CA ASP A 145 8.74 -2.22 16.48
C ASP A 145 7.27 -2.03 16.85
N GLN A 146 6.90 -2.35 18.09
CA GLN A 146 5.55 -2.10 18.59
C GLN A 146 5.19 -0.62 18.57
N ALA A 147 6.07 0.23 19.09
CA ALA A 147 5.86 1.67 19.12
C ALA A 147 5.79 2.24 17.69
N LEU A 148 6.67 1.78 16.79
CA LEU A 148 6.65 2.16 15.37
C LEU A 148 5.35 1.73 14.69
N TYR A 149 4.91 0.48 14.90
CA TYR A 149 3.65 -0.03 14.32
C TYR A 149 2.46 0.82 14.78
N SER A 150 2.40 1.11 16.08
CA SER A 150 1.31 1.90 16.67
C SER A 150 1.32 3.35 16.15
N LEU A 151 2.52 3.95 16.01
CA LEU A 151 2.68 5.28 15.46
C LEU A 151 2.28 5.36 13.98
N LEU A 152 2.61 4.34 13.19
CA LEU A 152 2.31 4.31 11.76
C LEU A 152 0.86 3.96 11.45
N PHE A 153 0.24 3.08 12.24
CA PHE A 153 -0.99 2.41 11.83
C PHE A 153 -2.09 2.33 12.87
N GLY A 154 -1.82 2.76 14.11
CA GLY A 154 -2.83 2.80 15.16
C GLY A 154 -3.91 3.84 14.87
N ASP A 155 -5.11 3.60 15.40
CA ASP A 155 -6.20 4.57 15.35
C ASP A 155 -5.92 5.69 16.36
N ASN A 156 -5.99 6.93 15.90
CA ASN A 156 -5.59 8.09 16.69
C ASN A 156 -6.82 8.89 17.13
N ILE A 157 -7.42 8.44 18.23
CA ILE A 157 -8.64 9.02 18.84
C ILE A 157 -8.47 10.44 19.40
N SER A 158 -7.26 11.00 19.34
CA SER A 158 -6.95 12.37 19.76
C SER A 158 -6.61 13.31 18.59
N TYR A 159 -6.39 12.76 17.39
CA TYR A 159 -6.04 13.56 16.23
C TYR A 159 -7.29 14.09 15.54
N GLN A 160 -7.23 15.35 15.12
CA GLN A 160 -8.35 15.99 14.42
C GLN A 160 -8.24 15.82 12.90
N SER A 161 -7.03 15.53 12.41
CA SER A 161 -6.76 15.33 10.99
C SER A 161 -5.43 14.60 10.78
N THR A 162 -5.23 14.13 9.55
CA THR A 162 -3.95 13.59 9.10
C THR A 162 -2.77 14.57 9.28
N ASP A 163 -3.01 15.89 9.37
CA ASP A 163 -1.93 16.85 9.68
C ASP A 163 -1.37 16.68 11.09
N ASP A 164 -2.18 16.27 12.06
CA ASP A 164 -1.70 16.00 13.43
C ASP A 164 -0.86 14.72 13.48
N LEU A 165 -1.24 13.71 12.68
CA LEU A 165 -0.43 12.51 12.47
C LEU A 165 0.93 12.86 11.87
N LEU A 166 0.97 13.66 10.80
CA LEU A 166 2.22 14.07 10.17
C LEU A 166 3.12 14.89 11.11
N LYS A 167 2.53 15.76 11.95
CA LYS A 167 3.27 16.46 13.03
C LYS A 167 3.86 15.48 14.04
N ALA A 168 3.10 14.44 14.44
CA ALA A 168 3.58 13.43 15.36
C ALA A 168 4.75 12.62 14.77
N TRP A 169 4.65 12.21 13.50
CA TRP A 169 5.73 11.52 12.80
C TRP A 169 6.98 12.39 12.66
N LYS A 170 6.81 13.67 12.32
CA LYS A 170 7.91 14.64 12.27
C LYS A 170 8.54 14.85 13.64
N LYS A 171 7.75 14.95 14.71
CA LYS A 171 8.24 15.10 16.09
C LYS A 171 9.01 13.87 16.55
N ALA A 172 8.57 12.68 16.15
CA ALA A 172 9.31 11.43 16.37
C ALA A 172 10.57 11.33 15.50
N GLY A 173 10.76 12.23 14.53
CA GLY A 173 11.89 12.22 13.63
C GLY A 173 11.90 10.99 12.72
N LEU A 174 10.72 10.53 12.30
CA LEU A 174 10.62 9.40 11.37
C LEU A 174 11.30 9.72 10.05
N LYS A 175 12.08 8.77 9.53
CA LYS A 175 12.65 8.81 8.19
C LYS A 175 12.29 7.54 7.45
N PHE A 176 11.69 7.72 6.29
CA PHE A 176 11.25 6.64 5.42
C PHE A 176 12.30 6.31 4.35
N PRO A 177 12.32 5.08 3.83
CA PRO A 177 13.19 4.73 2.71
C PRO A 177 12.89 5.56 1.45
N GLU A 178 13.93 5.81 0.66
CA GLU A 178 13.81 6.55 -0.59
C GLU A 178 13.36 5.67 -1.76
N LYS A 179 13.94 4.47 -1.89
CA LYS A 179 13.78 3.58 -3.05
C LYS A 179 12.48 2.77 -3.05
N VAL A 180 11.85 2.65 -1.89
CA VAL A 180 10.54 2.05 -1.68
C VAL A 180 9.74 3.03 -0.81
N LYS A 181 8.46 3.18 -1.11
CA LYS A 181 7.54 4.09 -0.44
C LYS A 181 6.49 3.31 0.31
N LEU A 182 6.16 3.75 1.52
CA LEU A 182 4.93 3.36 2.18
C LEU A 182 3.80 4.19 1.58
N LEU A 183 2.76 3.53 1.09
CA LEU A 183 1.49 4.17 0.77
C LEU A 183 0.52 3.89 1.90
N SER A 184 -0.10 4.92 2.44
CA SER A 184 -1.09 4.80 3.51
C SER A 184 -2.35 5.58 3.19
N VAL A 185 -3.51 5.01 3.48
CA VAL A 185 -4.81 5.67 3.35
C VAL A 185 -5.37 5.86 4.74
N PHE A 186 -5.61 7.10 5.12
CA PHE A 186 -6.20 7.47 6.41
C PHE A 186 -7.59 8.05 6.20
N GLN A 187 -8.55 7.61 6.98
CA GLN A 187 -9.85 8.26 7.07
C GLN A 187 -9.79 9.35 8.13
N ASN A 188 -10.22 10.56 7.77
CA ASN A 188 -10.46 11.63 8.74
C ASN A 188 -11.94 11.57 9.18
N SER A 189 -12.15 11.26 10.45
CA SER A 189 -13.45 11.29 11.11
C SER A 189 -13.41 12.32 12.26
N PRO A 190 -14.53 12.94 12.66
CA PRO A 190 -14.53 13.87 13.80
C PRO A 190 -13.98 13.20 15.06
N GLY A 191 -12.80 13.66 15.53
CA GLY A 191 -12.13 13.11 16.71
C GLY A 191 -11.41 11.77 16.49
N ASP A 192 -11.20 11.33 15.25
CA ASP A 192 -10.45 10.11 14.97
C ASP A 192 -9.76 10.14 13.59
N VAL A 193 -8.50 9.69 13.56
CA VAL A 193 -7.75 9.45 12.32
C VAL A 193 -7.34 7.99 12.29
N SER A 194 -8.00 7.23 11.43
CA SER A 194 -7.88 5.77 11.34
C SER A 194 -7.18 5.33 10.06
N ASN A 195 -6.27 4.36 10.16
CA ASN A 195 -5.59 3.79 9.00
C ASN A 195 -6.47 2.72 8.32
N PHE A 196 -6.86 2.97 7.08
CA PHE A 196 -7.77 2.11 6.31
C PHE A 196 -7.04 1.09 5.44
N HIS A 197 -5.89 1.47 4.91
CA HIS A 197 -5.15 0.64 3.98
C HIS A 197 -3.71 1.06 3.88
N THR A 198 -2.85 0.07 3.60
CA THR A 198 -1.46 0.32 3.28
C THR A 198 -0.98 -0.54 2.13
N ALA A 199 0.02 -0.05 1.42
CA ALA A 199 0.74 -0.78 0.40
C ALA A 199 2.20 -0.31 0.37
N ILE A 200 3.04 -1.04 -0.35
CA ILE A 200 4.37 -0.53 -0.71
C ILE A 200 4.42 -0.21 -2.19
N ALA A 201 5.17 0.83 -2.55
CA ALA A 201 5.38 1.22 -3.92
C ALA A 201 6.85 1.45 -4.24
N TYR A 202 7.27 1.12 -5.46
CA TYR A 202 8.62 1.40 -5.94
C TYR A 202 8.64 1.65 -7.44
N GLU A 203 9.60 2.46 -7.88
CA GLU A 203 9.76 2.77 -9.29
C GLU A 203 10.70 1.77 -9.97
N LYS A 204 10.36 1.34 -11.19
CA LYS A 204 11.22 0.51 -12.01
C LYS A 204 10.84 0.69 -13.48
N ASP A 205 11.83 0.87 -14.34
CA ASP A 205 11.67 0.96 -15.80
C ASP A 205 10.63 2.03 -16.22
N GLY A 206 10.65 3.19 -15.55
CA GLY A 206 9.69 4.29 -15.79
C GLY A 206 8.25 4.00 -15.36
N SER A 207 8.00 2.88 -14.68
CA SER A 207 6.69 2.50 -14.13
C SER A 207 6.71 2.50 -12.60
N ILE A 208 5.54 2.63 -11.99
CA ILE A 208 5.36 2.50 -10.55
C ILE A 208 4.74 1.15 -10.24
N TYR A 209 5.44 0.34 -9.47
CA TYR A 209 4.95 -0.95 -9.01
C TYR A 209 4.38 -0.80 -7.60
N VAL A 210 3.20 -1.37 -7.38
CA VAL A 210 2.54 -1.42 -6.07
C VAL A 210 2.39 -2.88 -5.67
N PHE A 211 2.87 -3.23 -4.47
CA PHE A 211 2.63 -4.52 -3.86
C PHE A 211 1.76 -4.32 -2.62
N GLU A 212 0.64 -5.04 -2.57
CA GLU A 212 -0.34 -4.90 -1.51
C GLU A 212 -1.02 -6.22 -1.17
N LYS A 213 -1.33 -6.40 0.11
CA LYS A 213 -2.42 -7.27 0.53
C LYS A 213 -3.67 -6.44 0.51
N GLN A 214 -4.55 -6.67 -0.47
CA GLN A 214 -5.73 -5.82 -0.62
C GLN A 214 -6.64 -5.98 0.60
N ASP A 215 -7.01 -7.20 0.95
CA ASP A 215 -7.87 -7.49 2.09
C ASP A 215 -7.42 -8.84 2.66
N PRO A 216 -7.59 -9.16 3.96
CA PRO A 216 -7.29 -10.50 4.48
C PRO A 216 -7.91 -11.64 3.67
N THR A 217 -9.06 -11.42 3.02
CA THR A 217 -9.74 -12.40 2.18
C THR A 217 -9.23 -12.48 0.74
N LEU A 218 -8.51 -11.46 0.24
CA LEU A 218 -8.09 -11.33 -1.15
C LEU A 218 -6.62 -11.73 -1.37
N PRO A 219 -6.23 -12.20 -2.58
CA PRO A 219 -4.85 -12.57 -2.84
C PRO A 219 -3.89 -11.38 -2.79
N TYR A 220 -2.64 -11.65 -2.46
CA TYR A 220 -1.54 -10.68 -2.57
C TYR A 220 -1.41 -10.20 -4.02
N ARG A 221 -1.40 -8.89 -4.22
CA ARG A 221 -1.46 -8.27 -5.55
C ARG A 221 -0.18 -7.51 -5.86
N TRP A 222 0.25 -7.67 -7.10
CA TRP A 222 1.35 -6.91 -7.66
C TRP A 222 0.87 -6.17 -8.90
N SER A 223 0.81 -4.85 -8.79
CA SER A 223 0.28 -3.93 -9.79
C SER A 223 1.39 -3.07 -10.38
N ARG A 224 1.21 -2.63 -11.63
CA ARG A 224 2.10 -1.74 -12.38
C ARG A 224 1.29 -0.61 -13.00
N PHE A 225 1.62 0.61 -12.61
CA PHE A 225 1.04 1.88 -13.04
C PHE A 225 2.05 2.68 -13.85
N ASN A 226 1.57 3.59 -14.70
CA ASN A 226 2.46 4.41 -15.54
C ASN A 226 3.06 5.58 -14.75
N ASN A 227 2.35 6.10 -13.76
CA ASN A 227 2.76 7.23 -12.94
C ASN A 227 2.03 7.20 -11.58
N TRP A 228 2.45 8.06 -10.66
CA TRP A 228 1.87 8.16 -9.32
C TRP A 228 0.41 8.64 -9.33
N ALA A 229 0.04 9.58 -10.22
CA ALA A 229 -1.33 10.09 -10.30
C ALA A 229 -2.35 9.00 -10.70
N ASP A 230 -1.93 8.02 -11.50
CA ASP A 230 -2.74 6.85 -11.85
C ASP A 230 -3.08 6.01 -10.60
N ILE A 231 -2.18 5.90 -9.62
CA ILE A 231 -2.42 5.17 -8.36
C ILE A 231 -3.51 5.86 -7.54
N LYS A 232 -3.35 7.17 -7.28
CA LYS A 232 -4.35 7.97 -6.56
C LYS A 232 -5.71 7.88 -7.25
N SER A 233 -5.73 8.07 -8.56
CA SER A 233 -6.96 7.97 -9.37
C SER A 233 -7.59 6.58 -9.26
N HIS A 234 -6.80 5.51 -9.34
CA HIS A 234 -7.28 4.13 -9.23
C HIS A 234 -7.93 3.87 -7.87
N TRP A 235 -7.25 4.22 -6.78
CA TRP A 235 -7.73 4.01 -5.43
C TRP A 235 -8.99 4.83 -5.12
N LEU A 236 -9.04 6.12 -5.49
CA LEU A 236 -10.19 6.98 -5.21
C LEU A 236 -11.39 6.74 -6.13
N SER A 237 -11.20 6.17 -7.31
CA SER A 237 -12.32 5.84 -8.23
C SER A 237 -12.82 4.40 -8.11
N ASN A 238 -12.06 3.54 -7.42
CA ASN A 238 -12.43 2.15 -7.15
C ASN A 238 -12.60 1.94 -5.63
N ARG A 239 -11.54 1.50 -4.95
CA ARG A 239 -11.58 0.97 -3.59
C ARG A 239 -12.16 1.96 -2.58
N PHE A 240 -11.71 3.21 -2.61
CA PHE A 240 -12.15 4.24 -1.67
C PHE A 240 -13.19 5.18 -2.28
N LYS A 241 -13.89 4.76 -3.34
CA LYS A 241 -14.85 5.62 -4.04
C LYS A 241 -15.91 6.23 -3.13
N VAL A 242 -16.42 5.45 -2.17
CA VAL A 242 -17.43 5.91 -1.20
C VAL A 242 -16.83 6.89 -0.19
N PHE A 243 -15.55 6.73 0.14
CA PHE A 243 -14.85 7.53 1.16
C PHE A 243 -13.98 8.64 0.58
N LYS A 244 -13.98 8.84 -0.75
CA LYS A 244 -13.00 9.66 -1.47
C LYS A 244 -12.86 11.11 -0.99
N ASN A 245 -13.90 11.65 -0.34
CA ASN A 245 -13.92 13.02 0.18
C ASN A 245 -13.44 13.10 1.64
N ASN A 246 -13.29 11.96 2.32
CA ASN A 246 -12.99 11.86 3.74
C ASN A 246 -11.71 11.04 4.00
N VAL A 247 -10.95 10.72 2.95
CA VAL A 247 -9.67 10.01 3.08
C VAL A 247 -8.53 10.86 2.54
N ASP A 248 -7.43 10.84 3.28
CA ASP A 248 -6.14 11.28 2.80
C ASP A 248 -5.31 10.07 2.37
N ILE A 249 -4.57 10.23 1.28
CA ILE A 249 -3.56 9.26 0.86
C ILE A 249 -2.21 9.90 1.14
N LEU A 250 -1.33 9.15 1.80
CA LEU A 250 0.03 9.53 2.09
C LEU A 250 1.02 8.71 1.27
N VAL A 251 2.10 9.35 0.83
CA VAL A 251 3.31 8.72 0.31
C VAL A 251 4.42 9.01 1.31
N ASN A 252 4.83 7.99 2.07
CA ASN A 252 5.63 8.17 3.28
C ASN A 252 4.95 9.21 4.21
N ASP A 253 5.66 10.26 4.58
CA ASP A 253 5.26 11.37 5.45
C ASP A 253 4.71 12.59 4.70
N GLN A 254 4.28 12.43 3.45
CA GLN A 254 3.73 13.51 2.63
C GLN A 254 2.31 13.19 2.17
N LYS A 255 1.43 14.20 2.15
CA LYS A 255 0.16 14.07 1.44
C LYS A 255 0.43 13.81 -0.04
N PHE A 256 -0.41 13.00 -0.67
CA PHE A 256 -0.19 12.56 -2.04
C PHE A 256 -0.08 13.72 -3.03
N ASP A 257 -0.86 14.79 -2.84
CA ASP A 257 -0.80 15.97 -3.72
C ASP A 257 0.51 16.73 -3.57
N ASP A 258 0.95 17.01 -2.34
CA ASP A 258 2.25 17.62 -2.06
C ASP A 258 3.40 16.78 -2.64
N PHE A 259 3.30 15.46 -2.52
CA PHE A 259 4.27 14.53 -3.12
C PHE A 259 4.31 14.65 -4.65
N LEU A 260 3.15 14.74 -5.32
CA LEU A 260 3.07 14.89 -6.77
C LEU A 260 3.67 16.23 -7.24
N GLU A 261 3.38 17.32 -6.52
CA GLU A 261 3.97 18.63 -6.81
C GLU A 261 5.50 18.55 -6.70
N ASN A 262 6.01 18.02 -5.59
CA ASN A 262 7.45 17.85 -5.38
C ASN A 262 8.11 16.94 -6.43
N ALA A 263 7.43 15.88 -6.88
CA ALA A 263 7.94 14.99 -7.91
C ALA A 263 8.02 15.64 -9.30
N LEU A 264 7.17 16.62 -9.61
CA LEU A 264 7.20 17.39 -10.86
C LEU A 264 8.35 18.41 -10.89
N PHE A 265 8.81 18.88 -9.72
CA PHE A 265 9.94 19.80 -9.61
C PHE A 265 11.32 19.13 -9.63
N ILE A 266 11.39 17.80 -9.62
CA ILE A 266 12.63 17.06 -9.88
C ILE A 266 12.81 16.99 -11.40
N PRO A 267 13.88 17.57 -11.98
CA PRO A 267 14.09 17.50 -13.42
C PRO A 267 14.08 16.04 -13.87
N GLN A 268 13.14 15.68 -14.75
CA GLN A 268 13.17 14.41 -15.46
C GLN A 268 14.32 14.44 -16.47
N ASN A 269 15.56 14.39 -15.99
CA ASN A 269 16.71 14.02 -16.80
C ASN A 269 16.61 12.51 -17.08
N ASN A 270 15.69 12.16 -17.98
CA ASN A 270 15.67 10.98 -18.84
C ASN A 270 14.28 10.91 -19.51
N GLN A 271 13.96 11.91 -20.34
CA GLN A 271 13.07 11.63 -21.46
C GLN A 271 13.84 10.70 -22.40
N LEU A 272 13.35 9.46 -22.50
CA LEU A 272 13.80 8.44 -23.42
C LEU A 272 14.00 9.04 -24.81
N ALA A 273 15.21 8.88 -25.35
CA ALA A 273 15.46 9.05 -26.77
C ALA A 273 14.47 8.18 -27.56
N PRO A 274 13.90 8.67 -28.67
CA PRO A 274 13.10 7.83 -29.56
C PRO A 274 13.99 6.68 -30.02
N GLN A 275 13.52 5.44 -29.82
CA GLN A 275 14.11 4.31 -30.52
C GLN A 275 13.69 4.44 -32.00
N ASP A 276 14.64 4.83 -32.83
CA ASP A 276 14.52 4.72 -34.28
C ASP A 276 14.54 3.24 -34.69
N LYS A 277 13.48 2.87 -35.43
CA LYS A 277 13.24 1.73 -36.34
C LYS A 277 14.05 0.45 -36.18
#